data_AF-A0A1G9EX45-F1
#
_entry.id   AF-A0A1G9EX45-F1
#
_cell.length_a   1.000
_cell.length_b   1.000
_cell.length_c   1.000
_cell.angle_alpha   90.00
_cell.angle_beta   90.00
_cell.angle_gamma   90.00
#
_symmetry.space_group_name_H-M   'P 1'
#
loop_
_entity.id
_entity.type
_entity.pdbx_description
1 polymer ?
#
loop_
_entity_poly.entity_id
_entity_poly.type
_entity_poly.pdbx_seq_one_letter_code
_entity_poly.pdbx_strand_id
1 'polypeptide(L)'
;MSDYDDYYGNTSPFDEEVESFKAALRAVVKQETQDELETLRTANREMTGKLANLNKLERAAEAAQRDYERKLSQAEQMARRTVEKEGLAKLLELFREPRYRVHIVWDTQPKCVKCDENRKLRYTTPRGNVGFEACECFVQTQRWEVEETVVHEVARRGGKLLVWYHGTSRYFDDDSVGSPTVLKSPDGASLAELSQDPRGYGFPDADTAQELADALNEAKR
;
A
#
# COMPACT_ATOMS: atom_id res chain seq x y z
N MET A 1 11.56 87.84 76.98
CA MET A 1 13.00 88.19 76.91
C MET A 1 13.66 87.45 78.04
N SER A 2 14.66 86.59 77.88
CA SER A 2 15.40 86.00 76.76
C SER A 2 16.17 84.83 77.42
N ASP A 3 16.80 83.95 76.64
CA ASP A 3 17.93 83.10 77.06
C ASP A 3 17.64 81.71 77.66
N TYR A 4 16.75 80.94 77.02
CA TYR A 4 16.81 79.47 77.17
C TYR A 4 16.85 78.69 75.84
N ASP A 5 16.94 79.38 74.70
CA ASP A 5 17.01 78.75 73.37
C ASP A 5 18.44 78.55 72.83
N ASP A 6 19.48 79.08 73.50
CA ASP A 6 20.83 79.19 72.91
C ASP A 6 21.86 78.17 73.45
N TYR A 7 21.46 77.26 74.36
CA TYR A 7 22.40 76.24 74.89
C TYR A 7 22.61 75.06 73.93
N TYR A 8 21.66 74.82 73.01
CA TYR A 8 21.72 73.71 72.04
C TYR A 8 21.97 74.18 70.60
N GLY A 9 22.23 75.47 70.38
CA GLY A 9 22.36 76.05 69.03
C GLY A 9 23.71 75.88 68.35
N ASN A 10 24.75 75.50 69.08
CA ASN A 10 26.08 75.30 68.51
C ASN A 10 26.33 73.81 68.31
N THR A 11 26.13 73.35 67.07
CA THR A 11 26.72 72.10 66.58
C THR A 11 28.19 72.06 66.99
N SER A 12 28.56 71.04 67.76
CA SER A 12 29.95 70.78 68.06
C SER A 12 30.70 70.54 66.73
N PRO A 13 31.94 71.00 66.55
CA PRO A 13 32.77 70.62 65.40
C PRO A 13 32.83 69.09 65.18
N PHE A 14 32.66 68.33 66.27
CA PHE A 14 32.55 66.88 66.25
C PHE A 14 31.25 66.37 65.60
N ASP A 15 30.12 67.07 65.79
CA ASP A 15 28.84 66.71 65.16
C ASP A 15 28.87 66.99 63.65
N GLU A 16 29.56 68.05 63.22
CA GLU A 16 29.80 68.34 61.80
C GLU A 16 30.69 67.27 61.15
N GLU A 17 31.75 66.82 61.83
CA GLU A 17 32.58 65.69 61.37
C GLU A 17 31.77 64.39 61.26
N VAL A 18 30.92 64.09 62.24
CA VAL A 18 30.06 62.89 62.24
C VAL A 18 29.04 62.93 61.09
N GLU A 19 28.40 64.06 60.84
CA GLU A 19 27.48 64.18 59.70
C GLU A 19 28.21 64.14 58.35
N SER A 20 29.42 64.71 58.25
CA SER A 20 30.25 64.59 57.04
C SER A 20 30.65 63.14 56.77
N PHE A 21 30.99 62.36 57.81
CA PHE A 21 31.31 60.95 57.71
C PHE A 21 30.09 60.12 57.30
N LYS A 22 28.92 60.37 57.90
CA LYS A 22 27.65 59.72 57.49
C LYS A 22 27.30 60.04 56.05
N ALA A 23 27.50 61.28 55.60
CA ALA A 23 27.25 61.69 54.22
C ALA A 23 28.21 60.98 53.25
N ALA A 24 29.51 60.93 53.58
CA ALA A 24 30.51 60.21 52.80
C ALA A 24 30.21 58.70 52.73
N LEU A 25 29.85 58.08 53.86
CA LEU A 25 29.49 56.66 53.91
C LEU A 25 28.23 56.37 53.07
N ARG A 26 27.19 57.21 53.17
CA ARG A 26 25.99 57.10 52.35
C ARG A 26 26.31 57.26 50.86
N ALA A 27 27.22 58.16 50.50
CA ALA A 27 27.64 58.36 49.12
C ALA A 27 28.38 57.13 48.57
N VAL A 28 29.32 56.57 49.35
CA VAL A 28 30.07 55.36 48.98
C VAL A 28 29.14 54.16 48.81
N VAL A 29 28.26 53.90 49.78
CA VAL A 29 27.30 52.78 49.71
C VAL A 29 26.33 52.96 48.55
N LYS A 30 25.87 54.19 48.29
CA LYS A 30 25.00 54.49 47.15
C LYS A 30 25.71 54.27 45.82
N GLN A 31 26.99 54.61 45.73
CA GLN A 31 27.78 54.41 44.51
C GLN A 31 28.05 52.93 44.27
N GLU A 32 28.49 52.19 45.30
CA GLU A 32 28.72 50.74 45.23
C GLU A 32 27.44 49.98 44.82
N THR A 33 26.31 50.31 45.44
CA THR A 33 25.02 49.71 45.06
C THR A 33 24.57 50.08 43.64
N GLN A 34 24.92 51.27 43.14
CA GLN A 34 24.65 51.66 41.75
C GLN A 34 25.54 50.88 40.77
N ASP A 35 26.82 50.73 41.07
CA ASP A 35 27.78 49.98 40.25
C ASP A 35 27.42 48.48 40.19
N GLU A 36 27.03 47.89 41.32
CA GLU A 36 26.52 46.51 41.38
C GLU A 36 25.20 46.36 40.58
N LEU A 37 24.31 47.35 40.64
CA LEU A 37 23.08 47.31 39.83
C LEU A 37 23.36 47.38 38.34
N GLU A 38 24.34 48.16 37.89
CA GLU A 38 24.71 48.24 36.48
C GLU A 38 25.39 46.97 35.97
N THR A 39 26.29 46.39 36.77
CA THR A 39 26.91 45.09 36.45
C THR A 39 25.88 43.96 36.40
N LEU A 40 24.91 43.93 37.33
CA LEU A 40 23.81 42.97 37.28
C LEU A 40 22.89 43.18 36.05
N ARG A 41 22.61 44.43 35.69
CA ARG A 41 21.79 44.76 34.50
C ARG A 41 22.46 44.33 33.21
N THR A 42 23.78 44.54 33.08
CA THR A 42 24.55 44.14 31.89
C THR A 42 24.64 42.61 31.80
N ALA A 43 24.98 41.93 32.89
CA ALA A 43 24.98 40.47 32.94
C ALA A 43 23.61 39.86 32.61
N ASN A 44 22.52 40.44 33.10
CA ASN A 44 21.16 39.95 32.82
C ASN A 44 20.80 40.10 31.33
N ARG A 45 21.19 41.21 30.68
CA ARG A 45 21.02 41.40 29.23
C ARG A 45 21.80 40.38 28.42
N GLU A 46 23.04 40.09 28.80
CA GLU A 46 23.84 39.07 28.13
C GLU A 46 23.21 37.68 28.26
N MET A 47 22.73 37.34 29.46
CA MET A 47 22.06 36.06 29.72
C MET A 47 20.77 35.92 28.92
N THR A 48 19.95 36.97 28.83
CA THR A 48 18.75 36.95 27.97
C THR A 48 19.11 36.79 26.50
N GLY A 49 20.20 37.43 26.03
CA GLY A 49 20.72 37.24 24.67
C GLY A 49 21.15 35.79 24.40
N LYS A 50 21.89 35.17 25.32
CA LYS A 50 22.32 33.77 25.23
C LYS A 50 21.12 32.81 25.21
N LEU A 51 20.13 33.02 26.07
CA LEU A 51 18.89 32.24 26.10
C LEU A 51 18.12 32.34 24.78
N ALA A 52 18.01 33.53 24.20
CA ALA A 52 17.34 33.72 22.92
C ALA A 52 18.06 32.96 21.78
N ASN A 53 19.40 32.91 21.80
CA ASN A 53 20.19 32.14 20.83
C ASN A 53 20.04 30.63 21.02
N LEU A 54 20.06 30.14 22.27
CA LEU A 54 19.83 28.72 22.56
C LEU A 54 18.45 28.27 22.07
N ASN A 55 17.40 29.04 22.37
CA ASN A 55 16.04 28.75 21.88
C ASN A 55 15.96 28.71 20.34
N LYS A 56 16.72 29.55 19.63
CA LYS A 56 16.79 29.50 18.16
C LYS A 56 17.48 28.24 17.67
N LEU A 57 18.59 27.85 18.32
CA LEU A 57 19.33 26.64 17.98
C LEU A 57 18.50 25.39 18.23
N GLU A 58 17.79 25.30 19.36
CA GLU A 58 16.88 24.19 19.67
C GLU A 58 15.79 24.07 18.60
N ARG A 59 15.11 25.17 18.25
CA ARG A 59 14.10 25.16 17.19
C ARG A 59 14.67 24.74 15.83
N ALA A 60 15.87 25.18 15.50
CA ALA A 60 16.54 24.79 14.27
C ALA A 60 16.91 23.30 14.27
N ALA A 61 17.39 22.78 15.40
CA ALA A 61 17.71 21.37 15.58
C ALA A 61 16.45 20.50 15.47
N GLU A 62 15.35 20.87 16.12
CA GLU A 62 14.07 20.17 16.00
C GLU A 62 13.53 20.19 14.56
N ALA A 63 13.64 21.33 13.88
CA ALA A 63 13.22 21.45 12.48
C ALA A 63 14.06 20.53 11.58
N ALA A 64 15.39 20.54 11.76
CA ALA A 64 16.28 19.66 11.03
C ALA A 64 15.98 18.17 11.30
N GLN A 65 15.74 17.80 12.56
CA GLN A 65 15.38 16.44 12.93
C GLN A 65 14.10 15.99 12.23
N ARG A 66 13.03 16.81 12.27
CA ARG A 66 11.77 16.53 11.57
C ARG A 66 11.96 16.36 10.07
N ASP A 67 12.81 17.18 9.45
CA ASP A 67 13.13 17.07 8.04
C ASP A 67 13.90 15.79 7.71
N TYR A 68 14.85 15.38 8.55
CA TYR A 68 15.57 14.12 8.38
C TYR A 68 14.65 12.91 8.50
N GLU A 69 13.77 12.89 9.51
CA GLU A 69 12.78 11.82 9.69
C GLU A 69 11.85 11.68 8.48
N ARG A 70 11.39 12.80 7.92
CA ARG A 70 10.59 12.80 6.67
C ARG A 70 11.37 12.24 5.49
N LYS A 71 12.62 12.68 5.30
CA LYS A 71 13.48 12.21 4.20
C LYS A 71 13.77 10.71 4.31
N LEU A 72 14.04 10.22 5.53
CA LEU A 72 14.22 8.79 5.80
C LEU A 72 12.97 7.99 5.45
N SER A 73 11.80 8.41 5.94
CA SER A 73 10.54 7.73 5.62
C SER A 73 10.25 7.70 4.11
N GLN A 74 10.52 8.79 3.40
CA GLN A 74 10.37 8.84 1.94
C GLN A 74 11.35 7.91 1.23
N ALA A 75 12.61 7.87 1.67
CA ALA A 75 13.64 6.99 1.11
C ALA A 75 13.27 5.51 1.32
N GLU A 76 12.81 5.13 2.51
CA GLU A 76 12.32 3.78 2.81
C GLU A 76 11.13 3.39 1.92
N GLN A 77 10.16 4.29 1.76
CA GLN A 77 9.01 4.05 0.87
C GLN A 77 9.44 3.88 -0.58
N MET A 78 10.37 4.70 -1.07
CA MET A 78 10.90 4.59 -2.43
C MET A 78 11.70 3.30 -2.64
N ALA A 79 12.56 2.94 -1.70
CA ALA A 79 13.31 1.68 -1.73
C ALA A 79 12.36 0.48 -1.76
N ARG A 80 11.35 0.47 -0.88
CA ARG A 80 10.33 -0.58 -0.85
C ARG A 80 9.57 -0.68 -2.18
N ARG A 81 9.12 0.44 -2.74
CA ARG A 81 8.44 0.46 -4.06
C ARG A 81 9.35 -0.04 -5.17
N THR A 82 10.64 0.27 -5.13
CA THR A 82 11.61 -0.16 -6.15
C THR A 82 11.82 -1.67 -6.07
N VAL A 83 12.03 -2.20 -4.86
CA VAL A 83 12.12 -3.65 -4.62
C VAL A 83 10.84 -4.37 -5.03
N GLU A 84 9.67 -3.80 -4.73
CA GLU A 84 8.38 -4.34 -5.15
C GLU A 84 8.25 -4.36 -6.68
N LYS A 85 8.67 -3.29 -7.38
CA LYS A 85 8.66 -3.21 -8.85
C LYS A 85 9.64 -4.19 -9.50
N GLU A 86 10.88 -4.26 -9.04
CA GLU A 86 11.90 -5.17 -9.57
C GLU A 86 11.54 -6.64 -9.27
N GLY A 87 11.01 -6.91 -8.08
CA GLY A 87 10.47 -8.20 -7.71
C GLY A 87 9.29 -8.60 -8.60
N LEU A 88 8.37 -7.68 -8.87
CA LEU A 88 7.26 -7.91 -9.79
C LEU A 88 7.74 -8.19 -11.21
N ALA A 89 8.71 -7.43 -11.73
CA ALA A 89 9.26 -7.65 -13.07
C ALA A 89 9.86 -9.06 -13.22
N LYS A 90 10.66 -9.49 -12.24
CA LYS A 90 11.22 -10.86 -12.23
C LYS A 90 10.14 -11.93 -12.09
N LEU A 91 9.09 -11.68 -11.31
CA LEU A 91 7.95 -12.60 -11.22
C LEU A 91 7.19 -12.69 -12.54
N LEU A 92 6.98 -11.57 -13.23
CA LEU A 92 6.34 -11.55 -14.54
C LEU A 92 7.18 -12.27 -15.60
N GLU A 93 8.50 -12.21 -15.52
CA GLU A 93 9.38 -13.03 -16.38
C GLU A 93 9.18 -14.53 -16.15
N LEU A 94 9.05 -14.98 -14.89
CA LEU A 94 8.80 -16.39 -14.56
C LEU A 94 7.46 -16.92 -15.07
N PHE A 95 6.47 -16.04 -15.25
CA PHE A 95 5.15 -16.41 -15.76
C PHE A 95 4.89 -15.85 -17.16
N ARG A 96 5.95 -15.48 -17.89
CA ARG A 96 5.83 -14.98 -19.26
C ARG A 96 5.37 -16.06 -20.23
N GLU A 97 5.81 -17.29 -20.00
CA GLU A 97 5.47 -18.43 -20.84
C GLU A 97 4.01 -18.82 -20.63
N PRO A 98 3.27 -19.09 -21.71
CA PRO A 98 1.89 -19.55 -21.60
C PRO A 98 1.84 -20.92 -20.93
N ARG A 99 0.69 -21.21 -20.32
CA ARG A 99 0.38 -22.54 -19.79
C ARG A 99 -0.73 -23.15 -20.62
N TYR A 100 -0.69 -24.46 -20.83
CA TYR A 100 -1.73 -25.18 -21.56
C TYR A 100 -2.69 -25.83 -20.57
N ARG A 101 -3.99 -25.77 -20.85
CA ARG A 101 -5.01 -26.44 -20.04
C ARG A 101 -5.92 -27.24 -20.93
N VAL A 102 -6.52 -28.29 -20.38
CA VAL A 102 -7.60 -29.00 -21.07
C VAL A 102 -8.93 -28.30 -20.77
N HIS A 103 -9.80 -28.18 -21.77
CA HIS A 103 -11.15 -27.63 -21.64
C HIS A 103 -12.16 -28.45 -22.45
N ILE A 104 -13.45 -28.26 -22.18
CA ILE A 104 -14.53 -29.00 -22.87
C ILE A 104 -15.07 -28.14 -24.00
N VAL A 105 -15.14 -28.72 -25.18
CA VAL A 105 -15.83 -28.19 -26.35
C VAL A 105 -17.02 -29.08 -26.69
N TRP A 106 -18.10 -28.43 -27.14
CA TRP A 106 -19.37 -29.08 -27.44
C TRP A 106 -19.60 -29.08 -28.95
N ASP A 107 -19.52 -30.25 -29.55
CA ASP A 107 -19.87 -30.42 -30.95
C ASP A 107 -21.36 -30.71 -31.06
N THR A 108 -22.02 -29.99 -31.96
CA THR A 108 -23.44 -30.20 -32.24
C THR A 108 -23.55 -30.93 -33.58
N GLN A 109 -24.30 -32.04 -33.60
CA GLN A 109 -24.49 -32.80 -34.84
C GLN A 109 -25.13 -31.97 -35.96
N PRO A 110 -24.98 -32.36 -37.24
CA PRO A 110 -25.64 -31.68 -38.36
C PRO A 110 -27.16 -31.53 -38.17
N LYS A 111 -27.69 -30.36 -38.57
CA LYS A 111 -29.12 -30.05 -38.43
C LYS A 111 -29.94 -30.91 -39.41
N CYS A 112 -31.07 -31.44 -38.95
CA CYS A 112 -32.01 -32.16 -39.82
C CYS A 112 -32.99 -31.20 -40.53
N VAL A 113 -33.64 -31.67 -41.61
CA VAL A 113 -34.58 -30.86 -42.40
C VAL A 113 -35.90 -30.58 -41.64
N LYS A 114 -36.21 -31.35 -40.61
CA LYS A 114 -37.52 -31.31 -39.91
C LYS A 114 -37.64 -30.21 -38.86
N CYS A 115 -36.53 -29.62 -38.42
CA CYS A 115 -36.52 -28.67 -37.31
C CYS A 115 -36.28 -27.22 -37.75
N ASP A 116 -36.74 -26.28 -36.92
CA ASP A 116 -36.52 -24.85 -37.12
C ASP A 116 -35.07 -24.44 -36.85
N GLU A 117 -34.76 -23.15 -37.00
CA GLU A 117 -33.43 -22.57 -36.76
C GLU A 117 -32.88 -22.88 -35.36
N ASN A 118 -33.77 -22.99 -34.36
CA ASN A 118 -33.43 -23.30 -32.98
C ASN A 118 -33.45 -24.81 -32.69
N ARG A 119 -33.53 -25.65 -33.73
CA ARG A 119 -33.64 -27.11 -33.65
C ARG A 119 -34.84 -27.58 -32.83
N LYS A 120 -35.97 -26.87 -32.95
CA LYS A 120 -37.26 -27.21 -32.33
C LYS A 120 -38.26 -27.71 -33.36
N LEU A 121 -39.17 -28.57 -32.90
CA LEU A 121 -40.33 -29.05 -33.62
C LEU A 121 -41.55 -28.25 -33.15
N ARG A 122 -42.23 -27.60 -34.09
CA ARG A 122 -43.42 -26.80 -33.79
C ARG A 122 -44.66 -27.67 -33.91
N TYR A 123 -45.52 -27.67 -32.90
CA TYR A 123 -46.80 -28.38 -32.91
C TYR A 123 -47.92 -27.52 -32.32
N THR A 124 -49.16 -27.89 -32.60
CA THR A 124 -50.34 -27.22 -32.05
C THR A 124 -50.95 -28.11 -30.97
N THR A 125 -51.04 -27.59 -29.75
CA THR A 125 -51.68 -28.28 -28.63
C THR A 125 -53.19 -28.47 -28.91
N PRO A 126 -53.86 -29.45 -28.27
CA PRO A 126 -55.30 -29.62 -28.40
C PRO A 126 -56.14 -28.40 -28.02
N ARG A 127 -55.56 -27.44 -27.27
CA ARG A 127 -56.18 -26.16 -26.89
C ARG A 127 -55.92 -25.02 -27.89
N GLY A 128 -55.24 -25.29 -29.01
CA GLY A 128 -54.92 -24.31 -30.05
C GLY A 128 -53.65 -23.48 -29.80
N ASN A 129 -52.93 -23.69 -28.71
CA ASN A 129 -51.66 -23.01 -28.46
C ASN A 129 -50.51 -23.65 -29.24
N VAL A 130 -49.53 -22.86 -29.65
CA VAL A 130 -48.28 -23.34 -30.27
C VAL A 130 -47.34 -23.87 -29.18
N GLY A 131 -46.95 -25.13 -29.30
CA GLY A 131 -45.93 -25.78 -28.49
C GLY A 131 -44.63 -26.00 -29.28
N PHE A 132 -43.54 -26.20 -28.54
CA PHE A 132 -42.24 -26.53 -29.09
C PHE A 132 -41.66 -27.75 -28.38
N GLU A 133 -41.18 -28.70 -29.16
CA GLU A 133 -40.43 -29.86 -28.69
C GLU A 133 -38.98 -29.79 -29.19
N ALA A 134 -38.03 -30.31 -28.40
CA ALA A 134 -36.65 -30.42 -28.85
C ALA A 134 -36.57 -31.45 -29.99
N CYS A 135 -35.87 -31.12 -31.06
CA CYS A 135 -35.67 -32.08 -32.14
C CYS A 135 -34.68 -33.16 -31.71
N GLU A 136 -34.94 -34.40 -32.10
CA GLU A 136 -34.04 -35.54 -31.87
C GLU A 136 -32.63 -35.35 -32.46
N CYS A 137 -32.47 -34.49 -33.48
CA CYS A 137 -31.15 -34.17 -34.04
C CYS A 137 -30.34 -33.19 -33.17
N PHE A 138 -30.92 -32.66 -32.10
CA PHE A 138 -30.20 -31.82 -31.14
C PHE A 138 -29.44 -32.70 -30.13
N VAL A 139 -28.45 -33.43 -30.66
CA VAL A 139 -27.49 -34.20 -29.88
C VAL A 139 -26.19 -33.41 -29.82
N GLN A 140 -25.73 -33.16 -28.59
CA GLN A 140 -24.43 -32.54 -28.33
C GLN A 140 -23.48 -33.59 -27.79
N THR A 141 -22.28 -33.63 -28.36
CA THR A 141 -21.18 -34.48 -27.88
C THR A 141 -20.10 -33.59 -27.29
N GLN A 142 -19.59 -34.00 -26.13
CA GLN A 142 -18.47 -33.31 -25.49
C GLN A 142 -17.15 -33.90 -25.99
N ARG A 143 -16.21 -33.04 -26.31
CA ARG A 143 -14.81 -33.39 -26.52
C ARG A 143 -13.90 -32.51 -25.68
N TRP A 144 -12.75 -33.04 -25.31
CA TRP A 144 -11.71 -32.32 -24.61
C TRP A 144 -10.70 -31.79 -25.62
N GLU A 145 -10.38 -30.50 -25.53
CA GLU A 145 -9.36 -29.83 -26.33
C GLU A 145 -8.37 -29.11 -25.43
N VAL A 146 -7.15 -28.92 -25.94
CA VAL A 146 -6.13 -28.08 -25.30
C VAL A 146 -6.38 -26.63 -25.66
N GLU A 147 -6.30 -25.76 -24.66
CA GLU A 147 -6.34 -24.32 -24.80
C GLU A 147 -5.07 -23.72 -24.21
N GLU A 148 -4.46 -22.78 -24.94
CA GLU A 148 -3.37 -21.96 -24.45
C GLU A 148 -3.92 -20.91 -23.48
N THR A 149 -3.24 -20.71 -22.36
CA THR A 149 -3.58 -19.71 -21.36
C THR A 149 -2.43 -18.79 -21.04
N VAL A 150 -2.78 -17.52 -20.84
CA VAL A 150 -1.85 -16.46 -20.49
C VAL A 150 -2.18 -15.92 -19.10
N VAL A 151 -1.16 -15.40 -18.44
CA VAL A 151 -1.31 -14.76 -17.14
C VAL A 151 -2.16 -13.51 -17.26
N HIS A 152 -3.13 -13.40 -16.36
CA HIS A 152 -3.98 -12.23 -16.21
C HIS A 152 -3.63 -11.44 -14.95
N GLU A 153 -3.46 -12.13 -13.81
CA GLU A 153 -3.17 -11.49 -12.53
C GLU A 153 -2.15 -12.30 -11.73
N VAL A 154 -1.27 -11.60 -11.01
CA VAL A 154 -0.39 -12.16 -10.00
C VAL A 154 -0.62 -11.40 -8.69
N ALA A 155 -0.94 -12.11 -7.61
CA ALA A 155 -1.14 -11.47 -6.31
C ALA A 155 -0.61 -12.35 -5.18
N ARG A 156 -0.14 -11.70 -4.11
CA ARG A 156 0.24 -12.38 -2.86
C ARG A 156 -0.94 -12.36 -1.90
N ARG A 157 -1.48 -13.53 -1.56
CA ARG A 157 -2.58 -13.68 -0.57
C ARG A 157 -2.23 -14.75 0.45
N GLY A 158 -2.38 -14.46 1.73
CA GLY A 158 -2.12 -15.43 2.81
C GLY A 158 -0.70 -16.00 2.80
N GLY A 159 0.30 -15.19 2.42
CA GLY A 159 1.70 -15.63 2.33
C GLY A 159 2.05 -16.42 1.06
N LYS A 160 1.07 -16.84 0.26
CA LYS A 160 1.26 -17.56 -1.01
C LYS A 160 1.18 -16.61 -2.19
N LEU A 161 1.94 -16.93 -3.24
CA LEU A 161 1.78 -16.28 -4.54
C LEU A 161 0.70 -17.02 -5.32
N LEU A 162 -0.30 -16.28 -5.81
CA LEU A 162 -1.37 -16.78 -6.64
C LEU A 162 -1.22 -16.17 -8.04
N VAL A 163 -1.35 -17.01 -9.05
CA VAL A 163 -1.28 -16.62 -10.46
C VAL A 163 -2.56 -17.09 -11.13
N TRP A 164 -3.27 -16.15 -11.74
CA TRP A 164 -4.51 -16.40 -12.45
C TRP A 164 -4.29 -16.36 -13.95
N TYR A 165 -4.91 -17.30 -14.64
CA TYR A 165 -4.78 -17.51 -16.08
C TYR A 165 -6.12 -17.37 -16.80
N HIS A 166 -6.07 -16.93 -18.06
CA HIS A 166 -7.19 -16.90 -19.00
C HIS A 166 -6.83 -17.61 -20.30
N GLY A 167 -7.82 -18.25 -20.93
CA GLY A 167 -7.69 -18.80 -22.27
C GLY A 167 -7.48 -17.71 -23.32
N THR A 168 -6.55 -17.91 -24.25
CA THR A 168 -6.24 -16.98 -25.34
C THR A 168 -7.40 -16.83 -26.33
N SER A 169 -8.23 -17.86 -26.47
CA SER A 169 -9.43 -17.86 -27.33
C SER A 169 -10.45 -16.76 -26.97
N ARG A 170 -10.41 -16.27 -25.73
CA ARG A 170 -11.37 -15.27 -25.19
C ARG A 170 -10.93 -13.81 -25.35
N TYR A 171 -9.75 -13.56 -25.93
CA TYR A 171 -9.25 -12.19 -26.10
C TYR A 171 -9.75 -11.48 -27.36
N PHE A 172 -10.41 -12.19 -28.29
CA PHE A 172 -10.62 -11.67 -29.63
C PHE A 172 -12.02 -11.19 -30.00
N ASP A 173 -13.10 -11.54 -29.28
CA ASP A 173 -14.46 -11.17 -29.77
C ASP A 173 -15.60 -11.03 -28.74
N ASP A 174 -15.35 -11.06 -27.42
CA ASP A 174 -16.45 -11.02 -26.45
C ASP A 174 -16.13 -10.14 -25.24
N ASP A 175 -17.04 -9.25 -24.86
CA ASP A 175 -17.02 -8.48 -23.60
C ASP A 175 -17.12 -9.41 -22.35
N SER A 176 -17.11 -10.73 -22.56
CA SER A 176 -17.10 -11.76 -21.53
C SER A 176 -15.67 -12.29 -21.25
N VAL A 177 -14.98 -11.62 -20.33
CA VAL A 177 -13.72 -12.14 -19.76
C VAL A 177 -14.06 -13.27 -18.78
N GLY A 178 -14.23 -14.49 -19.30
CA GLY A 178 -14.70 -15.62 -18.48
C GLY A 178 -13.72 -15.96 -17.34
N SER A 179 -14.22 -16.17 -16.12
CA SER A 179 -13.48 -16.10 -14.85
C SER A 179 -12.03 -16.64 -14.85
N PRO A 180 -11.05 -15.84 -14.38
CA PRO A 180 -9.66 -16.27 -14.25
C PRO A 180 -9.53 -17.50 -13.34
N THR A 181 -8.67 -18.44 -13.70
CA THR A 181 -8.47 -19.68 -12.92
C THR A 181 -7.04 -19.75 -12.37
N VAL A 182 -6.88 -20.19 -11.13
CA VAL A 182 -5.57 -20.56 -10.58
C VAL A 182 -5.27 -21.99 -10.98
N LEU A 183 -4.19 -22.19 -11.73
CA LEU A 183 -3.79 -23.50 -12.23
C LEU A 183 -2.76 -24.13 -11.28
N LYS A 184 -2.93 -25.43 -11.02
CA LYS A 184 -1.96 -26.27 -10.30
C LYS A 184 -0.89 -26.77 -11.26
N SER A 185 0.32 -27.02 -10.75
CA SER A 185 1.32 -27.74 -11.53
C SER A 185 0.89 -29.21 -11.68
N PRO A 186 1.05 -29.82 -12.87
CA PRO A 186 0.86 -31.26 -13.06
C PRO A 186 2.00 -32.10 -12.46
N ASP A 187 3.10 -31.47 -12.04
CA ASP A 187 4.28 -32.18 -11.53
C ASP A 187 3.94 -33.09 -10.35
N GLY A 188 4.25 -34.38 -10.49
CA GLY A 188 4.00 -35.39 -9.45
C GLY A 188 2.55 -35.86 -9.36
N ALA A 189 1.63 -35.34 -10.18
CA ALA A 189 0.27 -35.84 -10.29
C ALA A 189 0.18 -37.03 -11.25
N SER A 190 -0.55 -38.07 -10.86
CA SER A 190 -0.86 -39.21 -11.73
C SER A 190 -1.98 -38.87 -12.71
N LEU A 191 -2.05 -39.58 -13.84
CA LEU A 191 -3.13 -39.42 -14.83
C LEU A 191 -4.54 -39.56 -14.20
N ALA A 192 -4.68 -40.44 -13.19
CA ALA A 192 -5.93 -40.63 -12.46
C ALA A 192 -6.34 -39.38 -11.65
N GLU A 193 -5.38 -38.73 -11.00
CA GLU A 193 -5.62 -37.49 -10.25
C GLU A 193 -5.91 -36.31 -11.19
N LEU A 194 -5.17 -36.23 -12.31
CA LEU A 194 -5.41 -35.25 -13.36
C LEU A 194 -6.82 -35.40 -13.95
N SER A 195 -7.28 -36.63 -14.14
CA SER A 195 -8.61 -36.93 -14.70
C SER A 195 -9.77 -36.54 -13.79
N GLN A 196 -9.56 -36.44 -12.47
CA GLN A 196 -10.60 -35.99 -11.53
C GLN A 196 -10.89 -34.49 -11.64
N ASP A 197 -9.86 -33.68 -11.93
CA ASP A 197 -9.97 -32.24 -12.12
C ASP A 197 -9.14 -31.76 -13.32
N PRO A 198 -9.50 -32.14 -14.57
CA PRO A 198 -8.66 -31.89 -15.76
C PRO A 198 -8.41 -30.41 -16.07
N ARG A 199 -9.33 -29.55 -15.62
CA ARG A 199 -9.32 -28.10 -15.88
C ARG A 199 -8.54 -27.32 -14.83
N GLY A 200 -8.16 -27.98 -13.72
CA GLY A 200 -7.45 -27.36 -12.61
C GLY A 200 -5.94 -27.30 -12.78
N TYR A 201 -5.39 -27.90 -13.84
CA TYR A 201 -3.94 -28.02 -14.07
C TYR A 201 -3.49 -27.19 -15.28
N GLY A 202 -2.29 -26.63 -15.15
CA GLY A 202 -1.63 -25.83 -16.18
C GLY A 202 -0.30 -26.47 -16.58
N PHE A 203 -0.28 -27.06 -17.76
CA PHE A 203 0.87 -27.75 -18.33
C PHE A 203 1.86 -26.75 -18.92
N PRO A 204 3.18 -27.01 -18.80
CA PRO A 204 4.18 -26.20 -19.49
C PRO A 204 4.13 -26.41 -21.02
N ASP A 205 3.83 -27.63 -21.47
CA ASP A 205 3.89 -28.02 -22.89
C ASP A 205 2.52 -28.45 -23.41
N ALA A 206 2.19 -28.05 -24.63
CA ALA A 206 0.94 -28.39 -25.29
C ALA A 206 0.77 -29.91 -25.46
N ASP A 207 1.86 -30.62 -25.79
CA ASP A 207 1.85 -32.07 -26.03
C ASP A 207 1.41 -32.83 -24.77
N THR A 208 1.93 -32.46 -23.60
CA THR A 208 1.55 -33.10 -22.33
C THR A 208 0.08 -32.84 -21.95
N ALA A 209 -0.44 -31.65 -22.27
CA ALA A 209 -1.86 -31.36 -22.11
C ALA A 209 -2.71 -32.18 -23.10
N GLN A 210 -2.18 -32.41 -24.32
CA GLN A 210 -2.85 -33.17 -25.36
C GLN A 210 -2.97 -34.66 -24.99
N GLU A 211 -1.93 -35.25 -24.39
CA GLU A 211 -1.99 -36.61 -23.86
C GLU A 211 -3.14 -36.80 -22.87
N LEU A 212 -3.36 -35.82 -21.98
CA LEU A 212 -4.49 -35.84 -21.06
C LEU A 212 -5.83 -35.66 -21.79
N ALA A 213 -5.90 -34.75 -22.77
CA ALA A 213 -7.10 -34.54 -23.57
C ALA A 213 -7.51 -35.81 -24.33
N ASP A 214 -6.54 -36.49 -24.94
CA ASP A 214 -6.74 -37.72 -25.69
C ASP A 214 -7.19 -38.86 -24.77
N ALA A 215 -6.52 -39.05 -23.63
CA ALA A 215 -6.93 -40.05 -22.63
C ALA A 215 -8.38 -39.82 -22.13
N LEU A 216 -8.79 -38.56 -21.92
CA LEU A 216 -10.15 -38.21 -21.52
C LEU A 216 -11.18 -38.39 -22.63
N ASN A 217 -10.78 -38.19 -23.88
CA ASN A 217 -11.62 -38.43 -25.06
C ASN A 217 -11.80 -39.94 -25.32
N GLU A 218 -10.75 -40.74 -25.13
CA GLU A 218 -10.80 -42.21 -25.25
C GLU A 218 -11.65 -42.84 -24.15
N ALA A 219 -11.54 -42.37 -22.91
CA ALA A 219 -12.35 -42.87 -21.79
C ALA A 219 -13.86 -42.60 -21.94
N LYS A 220 -14.26 -41.69 -22.84
CA LYS A 220 -15.67 -41.39 -23.16
C LYS A 220 -16.22 -42.18 -24.35
N ARG A 221 -15.38 -42.87 -25.12
CA ARG A 221 -15.82 -43.73 -26.24
C ARG A 221 -16.29 -45.08 -25.73
#